data_AF-A0A2G9U4F6-F1
#
_entry.id   AF-A0A2G9U4F6-F1
#
_cell.length_a   1.000
_cell.length_b   1.000
_cell.length_c   1.000
_cell.angle_alpha   90.00
_cell.angle_beta   90.00
_cell.angle_gamma   90.00
#
_symmetry.space_group_name_H-M   'P 1'
#
loop_
_entity.id
_entity.type
_entity.pdbx_description
1 polymer ?
#
loop_
_entity_poly.entity_id
_entity_poly.type
_entity_poly.pdbx_seq_one_letter_code
_entity_poly.pdbx_strand_id
1 'polypeptide(L)'
;GKASGNQWALYMRSFIQKTLFALGNFVHANAATVIITVLMLFSICCYGLQFVHIETDIVKLWVAKGGRLDEELNFLSRIQSTMNYNDTNAGSEIVRENGLGGGYQVIIQTPEYVGQNILDRDPLLKHVDTMREIANFSIEMHNV
;
A
#
# COMPACT_ATOMS: atom_id res chain seq x y z
N GLY A 1 11.78 32.74 -51.60
CA GLY A 1 10.41 33.27 -51.46
C GLY A 1 10.28 33.93 -50.10
N LYS A 2 9.91 35.21 -50.07
CA LYS A 2 9.86 36.03 -48.85
C LYS A 2 8.52 35.77 -48.15
N ALA A 3 8.48 34.74 -47.29
CA ALA A 3 7.31 34.39 -46.51
C ALA A 3 7.12 35.40 -45.37
N SER A 4 6.14 36.30 -45.53
CA SER A 4 5.70 37.23 -44.49
C SER A 4 4.74 36.50 -43.54
N GLY A 5 5.16 36.29 -42.29
CA GLY A 5 4.44 35.51 -41.27
C GLY A 5 5.21 35.47 -39.95
N ASN A 6 4.70 34.77 -38.93
CA ASN A 6 5.33 34.66 -37.59
C ASN A 6 6.72 33.97 -37.67
N GLN A 7 7.76 34.79 -37.83
CA GLN A 7 9.15 34.34 -38.02
C GLN A 7 9.65 33.51 -36.84
N TRP A 8 9.20 33.81 -35.61
CA TRP A 8 9.60 33.08 -34.41
C TRP A 8 9.06 31.65 -34.41
N ALA A 9 7.80 31.46 -34.79
CA ALA A 9 7.23 30.12 -34.92
C ALA A 9 7.93 29.31 -36.02
N LEU A 10 8.25 29.95 -37.15
CA LEU A 10 8.97 29.31 -38.25
C LEU A 10 10.40 28.92 -37.85
N TYR A 11 11.08 29.80 -37.10
CA TYR A 11 12.41 29.56 -36.56
C TYR A 11 12.41 28.39 -35.57
N MET A 12 11.48 28.37 -34.61
CA MET A 12 11.35 27.26 -33.65
C MET A 12 11.10 25.92 -34.34
N ARG A 13 10.22 25.90 -35.35
CA ARG A 13 9.98 24.70 -36.16
C ARG A 13 11.24 24.23 -36.86
N SER A 14 11.96 25.13 -37.53
CA SER A 14 13.20 24.77 -38.23
C SER A 14 14.29 24.32 -37.26
N PHE A 15 14.38 24.92 -36.07
CA PHE A 15 15.34 24.55 -35.05
C PHE A 15 15.07 23.13 -34.53
N ILE A 16 13.83 22.85 -34.11
CA ILE A 16 13.41 21.52 -33.65
C ILE A 16 13.64 20.48 -34.76
N GLN A 17 13.26 20.78 -36.00
CA GLN A 17 13.44 19.88 -37.13
C GLN A 17 14.92 19.57 -37.39
N LYS A 18 15.81 20.57 -37.31
CA LYS A 18 17.25 20.37 -37.46
C LYS A 18 17.83 19.52 -36.33
N THR A 19 17.43 19.79 -35.08
CA THR A 19 17.88 19.06 -33.90
C THR A 19 17.42 17.60 -33.93
N LEU A 20 16.15 17.35 -34.23
CA LEU A 20 15.61 15.99 -34.36
C LEU A 20 16.24 15.24 -35.54
N PHE A 21 16.53 15.92 -36.65
CA PHE A 21 17.19 15.31 -37.80
C PHE A 21 18.66 14.95 -37.49
N ALA A 22 19.39 15.83 -36.80
CA ALA A 22 20.74 15.55 -36.34
C ALA A 22 20.77 14.38 -35.34
N LEU A 23 19.82 14.36 -34.39
CA LEU A 23 19.64 13.25 -33.45
C LEU A 23 19.30 11.95 -34.18
N GLY A 24 18.39 11.99 -35.16
CA GLY A 24 18.02 10.84 -35.97
C GLY A 24 19.19 10.28 -36.78
N ASN A 25 20.01 11.15 -37.37
CA ASN A 25 21.23 10.73 -38.07
C ASN A 25 22.26 10.10 -37.12
N PHE A 26 22.42 10.65 -35.91
CA PHE A 26 23.28 10.07 -34.89
C PHE A 26 22.82 8.67 -34.45
N VAL A 27 21.50 8.52 -34.21
CA VAL A 27 20.89 7.23 -33.89
C VAL A 27 21.03 6.26 -35.06
N HIS A 28 20.84 6.70 -36.30
CA HIS A 28 20.99 5.83 -37.47
C HIS A 28 22.44 5.35 -37.65
N ALA A 29 23.43 6.24 -37.47
CA ALA A 29 24.84 5.89 -37.61
C ALA A 29 25.32 4.88 -36.56
N ASN A 30 24.72 4.87 -35.36
CA ASN A 30 25.08 3.97 -34.25
C ASN A 30 23.86 3.23 -33.70
N ALA A 31 22.99 2.71 -34.58
CA ALA A 31 21.67 2.18 -34.19
C ALA A 31 21.76 1.05 -33.16
N ALA A 32 22.68 0.10 -33.35
CA ALA A 32 22.87 -1.02 -32.43
C ALA A 32 23.30 -0.57 -31.03
N THR A 33 24.28 0.34 -30.94
CA THR A 33 24.78 0.88 -29.66
C THR A 33 23.68 1.61 -28.91
N VAL A 34 22.92 2.47 -29.58
CA VAL A 34 21.81 3.22 -28.96
C VAL A 34 20.73 2.28 -28.42
N ILE A 35 20.35 1.25 -29.19
CA ILE A 35 19.36 0.25 -28.76
C ILE A 35 19.87 -0.50 -27.52
N ILE A 36 21.12 -0.96 -27.52
CA ILE A 36 21.72 -1.67 -26.39
C ILE A 36 21.76 -0.77 -25.16
N THR A 37 22.16 0.50 -25.30
CA THR A 37 22.21 1.45 -24.19
C THR A 37 20.82 1.70 -23.58
N VAL A 38 19.79 1.88 -24.42
CA VAL A 38 18.40 2.08 -23.94
C VAL A 38 17.87 0.83 -23.26
N LEU A 39 18.13 -0.36 -23.82
CA LEU A 39 17.75 -1.63 -23.22
C LEU A 39 18.44 -1.84 -21.87
N MET A 40 19.75 -1.57 -21.78
CA MET A 40 20.47 -1.66 -20.50
C MET A 40 19.92 -0.70 -19.46
N LEU A 41 19.65 0.56 -19.84
CA LEU A 41 19.04 1.53 -18.94
C LEU A 41 17.67 1.05 -18.45
N PHE A 42 16.83 0.55 -19.35
CA PHE A 42 15.52 0.03 -19.01
C PHE A 42 15.61 -1.21 -18.09
N SER A 43 16.54 -2.12 -18.36
CA SER A 43 16.80 -3.29 -17.50
C SER A 43 17.26 -2.89 -16.10
N ILE A 44 18.12 -1.87 -15.97
CA ILE A 44 18.53 -1.33 -14.66
C ILE A 44 17.33 -0.77 -13.90
N CYS A 45 16.45 -0.02 -14.58
CA CYS A 45 15.21 0.46 -13.98
C CYS A 45 14.29 -0.70 -13.54
N CYS A 46 14.15 -1.73 -14.36
CA CYS A 46 13.37 -2.93 -14.05
C CYS A 46 13.95 -3.72 -12.86
N TYR A 47 15.28 -3.79 -12.74
CA TYR A 47 15.93 -4.42 -11.59
C TYR A 47 15.57 -3.70 -10.28
N GLY A 48 15.35 -2.39 -10.33
CA GLY A 48 14.88 -1.59 -9.20
C GLY A 48 13.51 -2.01 -8.64
N LEU A 49 12.66 -2.67 -9.44
CA LEU A 49 11.33 -3.11 -8.99
C LEU A 49 11.41 -4.20 -7.92
N GLN A 50 12.53 -4.93 -7.80
CA GLN A 50 12.67 -5.92 -6.71
C GLN A 50 12.64 -5.28 -5.32
N PHE A 51 12.95 -3.98 -5.23
CA PHE A 51 12.92 -3.22 -3.97
C PHE A 51 11.55 -2.59 -3.71
N VAL A 52 10.52 -2.96 -4.48
CA VAL A 52 9.17 -2.47 -4.24
C VAL A 52 8.65 -3.05 -2.92
N HIS A 53 8.35 -2.16 -1.98
CA HIS A 53 7.69 -2.54 -0.74
C HIS A 53 6.18 -2.40 -0.93
N ILE A 54 5.45 -3.49 -0.72
CA ILE A 54 3.98 -3.47 -0.78
C ILE A 54 3.48 -3.11 0.62
N GLU A 55 2.90 -1.94 0.74
CA GLU A 55 2.20 -1.51 1.94
C GLU A 55 0.88 -2.30 2.05
N THR A 56 0.77 -3.17 3.05
CA THR A 56 -0.45 -3.95 3.31
C THR A 56 -1.34 -3.35 4.40
N ASP A 57 -0.88 -2.28 5.06
CA ASP A 57 -1.65 -1.60 6.09
C ASP A 57 -2.79 -0.78 5.47
N ILE A 58 -4.02 -1.23 5.74
CA ILE A 58 -5.26 -0.57 5.32
C ILE A 58 -5.33 0.87 5.83
N VAL A 59 -4.84 1.17 7.03
CA VAL A 59 -4.94 2.51 7.62
C VAL A 59 -4.09 3.48 6.83
N LYS A 60 -2.85 3.09 6.53
CA LYS A 60 -1.93 3.91 5.74
C LYS A 60 -2.40 4.10 4.28
N LEU A 61 -3.13 3.13 3.73
CA LEU A 61 -3.67 3.22 2.37
C LEU A 61 -4.87 4.16 2.27
N TRP A 62 -5.75 4.16 3.27
CA TRP A 62 -7.03 4.89 3.22
C TRP A 62 -7.00 6.25 3.94
N VAL A 63 -6.04 6.48 4.84
CA VAL A 63 -5.86 7.77 5.52
C VAL A 63 -4.96 8.68 4.69
N ALA A 64 -5.47 9.88 4.38
CA ALA A 64 -4.71 10.89 3.68
C ALA A 64 -3.52 11.39 4.53
N LYS A 65 -2.31 11.32 3.97
CA LYS A 65 -1.09 11.84 4.58
C LYS A 65 -1.19 13.35 4.80
N GLY A 66 -0.86 13.80 6.02
CA GLY A 66 -0.91 15.23 6.39
C GLY A 66 -2.30 15.79 6.70
N GLY A 67 -3.33 14.93 6.79
CA GLY A 67 -4.63 15.31 7.34
C GLY A 67 -4.66 15.27 8.87
N ARG A 68 -5.72 15.84 9.48
CA ARG A 68 -5.91 15.84 10.94
C ARG A 68 -5.85 14.43 11.55
N LEU A 69 -6.45 13.44 10.87
CA LEU A 69 -6.48 12.06 11.34
C LEU A 69 -5.08 11.40 11.33
N ASP A 70 -4.22 11.74 10.37
CA ASP A 70 -2.82 11.27 10.32
C ASP A 70 -2.00 11.85 11.49
N GLU A 71 -2.26 13.11 11.87
CA GLU A 71 -1.65 13.75 13.04
C GLU A 71 -2.11 13.10 14.36
N GLU A 72 -3.41 12.85 14.51
CA GLU A 72 -3.98 12.16 15.68
C GLU A 72 -3.40 10.74 15.82
N LEU A 73 -3.32 9.97 14.73
CA LEU A 73 -2.73 8.62 14.73
C LEU A 73 -1.24 8.62 15.06
N ASN A 74 -0.47 9.58 14.53
CA ASN A 74 0.96 9.74 14.85
C ASN A 74 1.19 10.12 16.32
N PHE A 75 0.32 10.97 16.87
CA PHE A 75 0.37 11.31 18.28
C PHE A 75 0.12 10.10 19.19
N LEU A 76 -0.90 9.29 18.88
CA LEU A 76 -1.22 8.07 19.63
C LEU A 76 -0.10 7.03 19.54
N SER A 77 0.49 6.81 18.36
CA SER A 77 1.59 5.88 18.19
C SER A 77 2.84 6.32 18.98
N ARG A 78 3.14 7.61 18.99
CA ARG A 78 4.26 8.18 19.76
C ARG A 78 4.07 8.04 21.27
N ILE A 79 2.86 8.32 21.79
CA ILE A 79 2.55 8.11 23.20
C ILE A 79 2.68 6.64 23.60
N GLN A 80 2.11 5.73 22.80
CA GLN A 80 2.21 4.30 23.07
C GLN A 80 3.67 3.83 23.13
N SER A 81 4.51 4.28 22.19
CA SER A 81 5.94 3.93 22.17
C SER A 81 6.70 4.42 23.40
N THR A 82 6.31 5.58 23.94
CA THR A 82 6.95 6.18 25.13
C THR A 82 6.49 5.49 26.42
N MET A 83 5.21 5.09 26.51
CA MET A 83 4.71 4.31 27.64
C MET A 83 5.34 2.92 27.71
N ASN A 84 5.49 2.24 26.56
CA ASN A 84 6.08 0.90 26.49
C ASN A 84 7.58 0.87 26.86
N TYR A 85 8.28 2.01 26.78
CA TYR A 85 9.69 2.13 27.20
C TYR A 85 9.86 2.21 28.72
N ASN A 86 8.85 2.68 29.45
CA ASN A 86 8.92 2.91 30.90
C ASN A 86 8.39 1.72 31.73
N ASP A 87 7.63 0.81 31.13
CA ASP A 87 6.99 -0.29 31.84
C ASP A 87 7.52 -1.64 31.34
N THR A 88 8.60 -2.13 31.97
CA THR A 88 9.17 -3.45 31.72
C THR A 88 8.28 -4.60 32.21
N ASN A 89 7.10 -4.30 32.80
CA ASN A 89 6.17 -5.29 33.35
C ASN A 89 4.70 -5.07 32.92
N ALA A 90 4.44 -4.31 31.86
CA ALA A 90 3.10 -4.27 31.27
C ALA A 90 2.90 -5.49 30.36
N GLY A 91 2.29 -6.53 30.93
CA GLY A 91 1.98 -7.78 30.24
C GLY A 91 1.22 -7.55 28.93
N SER A 92 1.74 -8.16 27.86
CA SER A 92 1.02 -8.60 26.67
C SER A 92 -0.29 -7.86 26.34
N GLU A 93 -0.24 -6.56 26.10
CA GLU A 93 -1.27 -5.94 25.26
C GLU A 93 -1.05 -6.50 23.86
N ILE A 94 -1.99 -7.35 23.42
CA ILE A 94 -2.07 -7.95 22.09
C ILE A 94 -1.59 -6.92 21.07
N VAL A 95 -0.53 -7.25 20.34
CA VAL A 95 0.18 -6.40 19.37
C VAL A 95 -0.80 -5.49 18.61
N ARG A 96 -0.83 -4.22 19.01
CA ARG A 96 -1.72 -3.19 18.44
C ARG A 96 -1.09 -2.67 17.15
N GLU A 97 -1.25 -3.41 16.06
CA GLU A 97 -0.55 -3.16 14.79
C GLU A 97 -0.73 -1.72 14.28
N ASN A 98 -1.93 -1.15 14.33
CA ASN A 98 -2.24 0.09 13.58
C ASN A 98 -3.04 1.15 14.38
N GLY A 99 -2.96 1.19 15.71
CA GLY A 99 -3.67 2.19 16.53
C GLY A 99 -5.21 2.10 16.54
N LEU A 100 -5.79 1.19 15.77
CA LEU A 100 -7.24 0.99 15.61
C LEU A 100 -7.86 -0.11 16.50
N GLY A 101 -7.14 -0.61 17.51
CA GLY A 101 -7.73 -1.51 18.52
C GLY A 101 -7.95 -2.96 18.06
N GLY A 102 -7.00 -3.53 17.30
CA GLY A 102 -7.10 -4.89 16.71
C GLY A 102 -7.02 -6.09 17.66
N GLY A 103 -7.24 -5.91 18.97
CA GLY A 103 -7.17 -7.01 19.94
C GLY A 103 -8.47 -7.81 20.09
N TYR A 104 -9.57 -7.35 19.49
CA TYR A 104 -10.89 -7.94 19.70
C TYR A 104 -11.43 -8.54 18.41
N GLN A 105 -11.72 -9.85 18.45
CA GLN A 105 -12.41 -10.54 17.38
C GLN A 105 -13.91 -10.59 17.70
N VAL A 106 -14.75 -10.27 16.71
CA VAL A 106 -16.20 -10.27 16.85
C VAL A 106 -16.80 -11.45 16.10
N ILE A 107 -17.78 -12.12 16.72
CA ILE A 107 -18.53 -13.22 16.13
C ILE A 107 -19.99 -12.78 16.02
N ILE A 108 -20.59 -12.93 14.84
CA ILE A 108 -21.99 -12.58 14.58
C ILE A 108 -22.69 -13.84 14.08
N GLN A 109 -23.77 -14.23 14.75
CA GLN A 109 -24.65 -15.29 14.27
C GLN A 109 -25.83 -14.69 13.52
N THR A 110 -26.14 -15.26 12.36
CA THR A 110 -27.31 -14.91 11.56
C THR A 110 -28.31 -16.08 11.56
N PRO A 111 -29.61 -15.81 11.41
CA PRO A 111 -30.62 -16.88 11.33
C PRO A 111 -30.40 -17.73 10.08
N GLU A 112 -30.70 -19.02 10.18
CA GLU A 112 -30.53 -19.97 9.07
C GLU A 112 -31.65 -19.82 8.03
N TYR A 113 -32.83 -19.44 8.49
CA TYR A 113 -34.01 -19.20 7.65
C TYR A 113 -34.53 -17.77 7.83
N VAL A 114 -35.05 -17.20 6.73
CA VAL A 114 -35.66 -15.87 6.75
C VAL A 114 -36.88 -15.88 7.69
N GLY A 115 -36.87 -15.04 8.72
CA GLY A 115 -37.95 -14.93 9.71
C GLY A 115 -37.79 -15.81 10.95
N GLN A 116 -36.71 -16.58 11.08
CA GLN A 116 -36.40 -17.33 12.29
C GLN A 116 -35.99 -16.38 13.44
N ASN A 117 -36.52 -16.62 14.64
CA ASN A 117 -36.11 -15.89 15.83
C ASN A 117 -34.76 -16.42 16.35
N ILE A 118 -33.75 -15.56 16.42
CA ILE A 118 -32.41 -15.92 16.89
C ILE A 118 -32.29 -15.94 18.42
N LEU A 119 -33.30 -15.41 19.14
CA LEU A 119 -33.35 -15.41 20.60
C LEU A 119 -33.99 -16.68 21.19
N ASP A 120 -34.29 -17.67 20.34
CA ASP A 120 -34.77 -18.97 20.80
C ASP A 120 -33.63 -19.80 21.42
N ARG A 121 -33.99 -20.82 22.20
CA ARG A 121 -33.03 -21.66 22.93
C ARG A 121 -32.00 -22.31 22.01
N ASP A 122 -32.42 -22.90 20.90
CA ASP A 122 -31.54 -23.72 20.06
C ASP A 122 -30.49 -22.86 19.32
N PRO A 123 -30.85 -21.72 18.70
CA PRO A 123 -29.86 -20.80 18.13
C PRO A 123 -28.87 -20.24 19.15
N LEU A 124 -29.33 -19.90 20.37
CA LEU A 124 -28.46 -19.39 21.43
C LEU A 124 -27.49 -20.47 21.93
N LEU A 125 -27.96 -21.70 22.09
CA LEU A 125 -27.11 -22.81 22.49
C LEU A 125 -26.00 -23.05 21.46
N LYS A 126 -26.34 -23.01 20.17
CA LYS A 126 -25.38 -23.11 19.06
C LYS A 126 -24.32 -22.00 19.12
N HIS A 127 -24.71 -20.77 19.48
CA HIS A 127 -23.76 -19.66 19.66
C HIS A 127 -22.75 -19.95 20.78
N VAL A 128 -23.26 -20.39 21.93
CA VAL A 128 -22.45 -20.69 23.12
C VAL A 128 -21.50 -21.85 22.85
N ASP A 129 -21.96 -22.90 22.18
CA ASP A 129 -21.13 -24.05 21.82
C ASP A 129 -20.00 -23.62 20.88
N THR A 130 -20.30 -22.79 19.87
CA THR A 130 -19.30 -22.23 18.96
C THR A 130 -18.28 -21.37 19.72
N MET A 131 -18.75 -20.52 20.63
CA MET A 131 -17.86 -19.67 21.42
C MET A 131 -16.98 -20.47 22.39
N ARG A 132 -17.51 -21.57 22.94
CA ARG A 132 -16.76 -22.52 23.78
C ARG A 132 -15.67 -23.23 22.97
N GLU A 133 -15.97 -23.66 21.75
CA GLU A 133 -14.99 -24.29 20.87
C GLU A 133 -13.86 -23.32 20.51
N ILE A 134 -14.20 -22.07 20.17
CA ILE A 134 -13.21 -21.02 19.89
C ILE A 134 -12.35 -20.71 21.12
N ALA A 135 -12.93 -20.64 22.32
CA ALA A 135 -12.20 -20.39 23.55
C ALA A 135 -11.21 -21.51 23.92
N ASN A 136 -11.50 -22.75 23.51
CA ASN A 136 -10.62 -23.90 23.70
C ASN A 136 -9.59 -24.06 22.59
N PHE A 137 -9.66 -23.24 21.53
CA PHE A 137 -8.71 -23.30 20.43
C PHE A 137 -7.34 -22.79 20.89
N SER A 138 -6.32 -23.64 20.81
CA SER A 138 -4.94 -23.30 21.14
C SER A 138 -4.05 -23.63 19.95
N ILE A 139 -3.20 -22.68 19.55
CA ILE A 139 -2.24 -22.85 18.47
C ILE A 139 -0.85 -23.02 19.08
N GLU A 140 -0.23 -24.19 18.86
CA GLU A 140 1.18 -24.39 19.19
C GLU A 140 2.06 -23.69 18.14
N MET A 141 2.52 -22.50 18.48
CA MET A 141 3.52 -21.76 17.69
C MET A 141 4.87 -22.48 17.81
N HIS A 142 5.25 -23.24 16.80
CA HIS A 142 6.60 -23.80 16.72
C HIS A 142 7.58 -22.67 16.42
N ASN A 143 8.56 -22.48 17.31
CA ASN A 143 9.63 -21.51 17.11
C ASN A 143 10.44 -21.92 15.86
N VAL A 144 10.37 -21.10 14.82
CA VAL A 144 11.22 -21.20 13.62
C VAL A 144 12.48 -20.37 13.85
#